data_AF-F0QZK6-F1
#
_entry.id   AF-F0QZK6-F1
#
_cell.length_a   1.000
_cell.length_b   1.000
_cell.length_c   1.000
_cell.angle_alpha   90.00
_cell.angle_beta   90.00
_cell.angle_gamma   90.00
#
_symmetry.space_group_name_H-M   'P 1'
#
loop_
_entity.id
_entity.type
_entity.pdbx_description
1 polymer ?
#
loop_
_entity_poly.entity_id
_entity_poly.type
_entity_poly.pdbx_seq_one_letter_code
_entity_poly.pdbx_strand_id
1 'polypeptide(L)'
;MKVASFFSGCGGLDLGFEQAGIEVIWANDIEASIHETYQYNHPNTILCKSDIRELHASDIPDCDGFIGGPPCQSWSEGGKQLGLNDERGKLFLDYVRLIKEKQPKFFVIENVKGIISDKHLQTFLSFLSILEKVGYIVSYALLNAADFRIPQDRYRVFVVGFLKDLNCNFHFPHPLQNAHITLQKAIGDINEVPRFYADGDTVNQTYGRWLNHDVFTGPFDAKFMSRNRVRAWNEVSFTIQAQAKNCPLHPQAPTMKYISPHKRIFAVGYEHLYRRFSIRECARIQSFPDSFRFFYNDIQEGYKMVGNAVPPRLAKFIALNIKNAFTSIHSAEKEFVLVGYYKDEKQLHLTLQNKLYYVRSGFRRGALQMPVGMPVPAYLLLHHKKSRFLYKLIPKSPSCVTAADLSAKGFSPSGNEYLTFGLENTKEIHIKDLNLQTIQLPNGRNATFPYITDIETLRKELK
;
A
#
# COMPACT_ATOMS: atom_id res chain seq x y z
N MET A 1 13.86 -5.78 -16.62
CA MET A 1 12.42 -5.50 -16.71
C MET A 1 12.26 -4.02 -17.01
N LYS A 2 11.38 -3.68 -17.95
CA LYS A 2 11.05 -2.31 -18.34
C LYS A 2 9.62 -1.98 -17.91
N VAL A 3 9.36 -0.77 -17.43
CA VAL A 3 8.02 -0.35 -17.00
C VAL A 3 7.62 1.02 -17.55
N ALA A 4 6.32 1.21 -17.70
CA ALA A 4 5.68 2.48 -17.97
C ALA A 4 4.99 3.00 -16.69
N SER A 5 5.23 4.27 -16.34
CA SER A 5 4.70 4.93 -15.15
C SER A 5 3.53 5.85 -15.50
N PHE A 6 2.45 5.83 -14.71
CA PHE A 6 1.24 6.63 -14.93
C PHE A 6 0.92 7.42 -13.67
N PHE A 7 0.46 8.66 -13.85
CA PHE A 7 0.26 9.59 -12.74
C PHE A 7 1.55 9.74 -11.92
N SER A 8 2.67 9.87 -12.64
CA SER A 8 4.01 9.72 -12.09
C SER A 8 4.37 10.76 -11.01
N GLY A 9 3.73 11.93 -11.03
CA GLY A 9 4.04 13.04 -10.13
C GLY A 9 5.53 13.38 -10.18
N CYS A 10 6.15 13.62 -9.03
CA CYS A 10 7.61 13.81 -8.98
C CYS A 10 8.41 12.49 -9.00
N GLY A 11 7.85 11.36 -9.44
CA GLY A 11 8.61 10.12 -9.65
C GLY A 11 8.96 9.32 -8.38
N GLY A 12 8.20 9.46 -7.30
CA GLY A 12 8.48 8.72 -6.05
C GLY A 12 8.35 7.20 -6.19
N LEU A 13 7.36 6.74 -6.95
CA LEU A 13 7.17 5.31 -7.25
C LEU A 13 8.29 4.82 -8.19
N ASP A 14 8.55 5.59 -9.23
CA ASP A 14 9.56 5.40 -10.27
C ASP A 14 10.95 5.20 -9.66
N LEU A 15 11.37 6.13 -8.79
CA LEU A 15 12.66 6.06 -8.10
C LEU A 15 12.81 4.78 -7.27
N GLY A 16 11.74 4.29 -6.65
CA GLY A 16 11.78 3.03 -5.92
C GLY A 16 11.99 1.82 -6.84
N PHE A 17 11.36 1.82 -8.01
CA PHE A 17 11.53 0.78 -9.03
C PHE A 17 12.94 0.80 -9.63
N GLU A 18 13.46 1.98 -9.95
CA GLU A 18 14.84 2.19 -10.41
C GLU A 18 15.86 1.67 -9.38
N GLN A 19 15.66 1.99 -8.10
CA GLN A 19 16.50 1.48 -7.01
C GLN A 19 16.41 -0.04 -6.79
N ALA A 20 15.40 -0.71 -7.35
CA ALA A 20 15.29 -2.17 -7.41
C ALA A 20 15.90 -2.77 -8.69
N GLY A 21 16.47 -1.93 -9.58
CA GLY A 21 17.03 -2.32 -10.87
C GLY A 21 15.95 -2.62 -11.93
N ILE A 22 14.79 -1.99 -11.84
CA ILE A 22 13.77 -1.98 -12.90
C ILE A 22 13.89 -0.66 -13.64
N GLU A 23 13.91 -0.73 -14.97
CA GLU A 23 14.06 0.44 -15.82
C GLU A 23 12.69 1.08 -16.07
N VAL A 24 12.49 2.32 -15.63
CA VAL A 24 11.31 3.12 -16.00
C VAL A 24 11.65 3.80 -17.32
N ILE A 25 11.05 3.33 -18.41
CA ILE A 25 11.42 3.81 -19.77
C ILE A 25 10.53 4.96 -20.24
N TRP A 26 9.33 5.06 -19.67
CA TRP A 26 8.31 6.01 -20.06
C TRP A 26 7.44 6.34 -18.86
N ALA A 27 6.99 7.58 -18.79
CA ALA A 27 6.11 8.06 -17.75
C ALA A 27 5.04 9.00 -18.32
N ASN A 28 3.89 9.07 -17.66
CA ASN A 28 2.81 10.00 -17.99
C ASN A 28 2.39 10.82 -16.78
N ASP A 29 2.33 12.13 -16.97
CA ASP A 29 1.67 13.06 -16.05
C ASP A 29 1.29 14.37 -16.76
N ILE A 30 0.03 14.78 -16.60
CA ILE A 30 -0.52 15.98 -17.22
C ILE A 30 -0.11 17.27 -16.50
N GLU A 31 0.30 17.18 -15.23
CA GLU A 31 0.50 18.35 -14.38
C GLU A 31 1.81 19.08 -14.73
N ALA A 32 1.71 20.25 -15.37
CA ALA A 32 2.88 21.00 -15.83
C ALA A 32 3.89 21.34 -14.72
N SER A 33 3.41 21.60 -13.50
CA SER A 33 4.25 21.99 -12.35
C SER A 33 5.26 20.92 -11.91
N ILE A 34 5.10 19.67 -12.35
CA ILE A 34 6.03 18.57 -12.00
C ILE A 34 7.06 18.26 -13.09
N HIS A 35 6.87 18.75 -14.32
CA HIS A 35 7.60 18.27 -15.50
C HIS A 35 9.10 18.48 -15.39
N GLU A 36 9.54 19.68 -15.01
CA GLU A 36 10.96 19.99 -14.82
C GLU A 36 11.58 19.12 -13.72
N THR A 37 10.88 18.99 -12.59
CA THR A 37 11.30 18.11 -11.48
C THR A 37 11.44 16.67 -11.94
N TYR A 38 10.46 16.13 -12.64
CA TYR A 38 10.50 14.75 -13.09
C TYR A 38 11.67 14.52 -14.06
N GLN A 39 11.77 15.34 -15.11
CA GLN A 39 12.78 15.17 -16.16
C GLN A 39 14.22 15.34 -15.63
N TYR A 40 14.43 16.24 -14.66
CA TYR A 40 15.76 16.42 -14.05
C TYR A 40 16.21 15.19 -13.26
N ASN A 41 15.31 14.57 -12.49
CA ASN A 41 15.67 13.44 -11.63
C ASN A 41 15.58 12.08 -12.35
N HIS A 42 14.83 12.01 -13.45
CA HIS A 42 14.64 10.80 -14.27
C HIS A 42 15.07 11.07 -15.74
N PRO A 43 16.35 11.39 -15.99
CA PRO A 43 16.81 11.85 -17.31
C PRO A 43 16.72 10.79 -18.41
N ASN A 44 16.61 9.51 -18.04
CA ASN A 44 16.50 8.39 -18.97
C ASN A 44 15.05 8.00 -19.28
N THR A 45 14.07 8.70 -18.71
CA THR A 45 12.65 8.38 -18.84
C THR A 45 11.96 9.37 -19.76
N ILE A 46 11.24 8.89 -20.77
CA ILE A 46 10.42 9.74 -21.63
C ILE A 46 9.17 10.18 -20.87
N LEU A 47 8.98 11.49 -20.66
CA LEU A 47 7.78 12.04 -20.02
C LEU A 47 6.72 12.45 -21.06
N CYS A 48 5.64 11.68 -21.14
CA CYS A 48 4.43 12.00 -21.86
C CYS A 48 3.53 12.94 -21.04
N LYS A 49 3.22 14.11 -21.60
CA LYS A 49 2.49 15.19 -20.92
C LYS A 49 0.99 15.20 -21.22
N SER A 50 0.52 14.26 -22.05
CA SER A 50 -0.86 14.18 -22.50
C SER A 50 -1.81 13.70 -21.40
N ASP A 51 -3.10 13.94 -21.59
CA ASP A 51 -4.12 13.36 -20.74
C ASP A 51 -4.23 11.86 -20.95
N ILE A 52 -4.23 11.07 -19.88
CA ILE A 52 -4.37 9.61 -19.95
C ILE A 52 -5.66 9.16 -20.67
N ARG A 53 -6.71 9.99 -20.66
CA ARG A 53 -7.99 9.74 -21.34
C ARG A 53 -7.83 9.66 -22.86
N GLU A 54 -6.83 10.33 -23.41
CA GLU A 54 -6.54 10.41 -24.84
C GLU A 54 -5.50 9.36 -25.29
N LEU A 55 -4.86 8.68 -24.33
CA LEU A 55 -3.84 7.68 -24.64
C LEU A 55 -4.45 6.34 -25.03
N HIS A 56 -3.76 5.64 -25.92
CA HIS A 56 -4.01 4.27 -26.32
C HIS A 56 -2.77 3.40 -26.10
N ALA A 57 -2.93 2.08 -26.13
CA ALA A 57 -1.82 1.14 -26.00
C ALA A 57 -0.68 1.35 -27.03
N SER A 58 -0.99 1.91 -28.21
CA SER A 58 -0.01 2.26 -29.25
C SER A 58 0.91 3.41 -28.88
N ASP A 59 0.47 4.31 -27.99
CA ASP A 59 1.26 5.48 -27.57
C ASP A 59 2.28 5.12 -26.47
N ILE A 60 2.15 3.92 -25.91
CA ILE A 60 2.97 3.42 -24.81
C ILE A 60 4.00 2.45 -25.39
N PRO A 61 5.31 2.66 -25.16
CA PRO A 61 6.35 1.76 -25.66
C PRO A 61 6.21 0.36 -25.05
N ASP A 62 6.84 -0.62 -25.69
CA ASP A 62 6.81 -1.99 -25.18
C ASP A 62 7.52 -2.09 -23.82
N CYS A 63 6.80 -2.65 -22.85
CA CYS A 63 7.24 -2.75 -21.47
C CYS A 63 6.69 -4.02 -20.82
N ASP A 64 7.34 -4.46 -19.74
CA ASP A 64 6.91 -5.62 -18.95
C ASP A 64 5.78 -5.27 -17.97
N GLY A 65 5.69 -4.02 -17.50
CA GLY A 65 4.78 -3.66 -16.42
C GLY A 65 4.30 -2.23 -16.43
N PHE A 66 3.12 -2.01 -15.87
CA PHE A 66 2.59 -0.67 -15.59
C PHE A 66 2.68 -0.36 -14.09
N ILE A 67 3.06 0.87 -13.74
CA ILE A 67 3.05 1.35 -12.35
C ILE A 67 2.33 2.68 -12.29
N GLY A 68 1.54 2.94 -11.24
CA GLY A 68 0.90 4.25 -11.12
C GLY A 68 0.00 4.41 -9.91
N GLY A 69 -0.34 5.64 -9.59
CA GLY A 69 -1.25 6.01 -8.50
C GLY A 69 -2.37 6.93 -9.00
N PRO A 70 -3.45 6.38 -9.59
CA PRO A 70 -4.57 7.19 -10.06
C PRO A 70 -5.13 8.11 -8.95
N PRO A 71 -5.59 9.33 -9.29
CA PRO A 71 -5.95 10.33 -8.29
C PRO A 71 -6.94 9.83 -7.23
N CYS A 72 -6.57 10.06 -5.97
CA CYS A 72 -7.31 9.56 -4.82
C CYS A 72 -8.37 10.53 -4.28
N GLN A 73 -8.50 11.73 -4.86
CA GLN A 73 -9.24 12.85 -4.25
C GLN A 73 -10.75 12.55 -4.07
N SER A 74 -11.31 11.68 -4.90
CA SER A 74 -12.68 11.18 -4.79
C SER A 74 -12.89 10.11 -3.70
N TRP A 75 -11.80 9.52 -3.18
CA TRP A 75 -11.80 8.42 -2.21
C TRP A 75 -11.22 8.80 -0.82
N SER A 76 -10.60 9.97 -0.70
CA SER A 76 -9.92 10.43 0.52
C SER A 76 -10.90 10.93 1.60
N GLU A 77 -10.66 10.54 2.87
CA GLU A 77 -11.39 11.07 4.03
C GLU A 77 -11.35 12.60 4.15
N GLY A 78 -10.28 13.23 3.62
CA GLY A 78 -10.10 14.68 3.60
C GLY A 78 -10.76 15.40 2.43
N GLY A 79 -11.37 14.69 1.47
CA GLY A 79 -12.02 15.22 0.27
C GLY A 79 -13.56 15.13 0.28
N LYS A 80 -14.20 15.38 -0.87
CA LYS A 80 -15.67 15.32 -1.01
C LYS A 80 -16.24 13.89 -1.02
N GLN A 81 -15.37 12.87 -1.14
CA GLN A 81 -15.72 11.43 -1.11
C GLN A 81 -16.85 11.04 -2.09
N LEU A 82 -16.79 11.56 -3.32
CA LEU A 82 -17.81 11.36 -4.36
C LEU A 82 -17.62 10.06 -5.16
N GLY A 83 -16.52 9.32 -4.95
CA GLY A 83 -16.24 8.06 -5.64
C GLY A 83 -16.26 8.20 -7.17
N LEU A 84 -17.09 7.38 -7.84
CA LEU A 84 -17.28 7.40 -9.31
C LEU A 84 -18.09 8.58 -9.84
N ASN A 85 -18.78 9.33 -8.97
CA ASN A 85 -19.49 10.55 -9.36
C ASN A 85 -18.53 11.75 -9.51
N ASP A 86 -17.23 11.53 -9.31
CA ASP A 86 -16.16 12.49 -9.56
C ASP A 86 -15.40 12.08 -10.83
N GLU A 87 -15.19 13.02 -11.75
CA GLU A 87 -14.38 12.76 -12.96
C GLU A 87 -12.99 12.19 -12.64
N ARG A 88 -12.41 12.55 -11.50
CA ARG A 88 -11.11 12.00 -11.05
C ARG A 88 -11.21 10.55 -10.59
N GLY A 89 -12.38 10.11 -10.12
CA GLY A 89 -12.64 8.70 -9.84
C GLY A 89 -12.69 7.85 -11.11
N LYS A 90 -13.03 8.46 -12.26
CA LYS A 90 -13.03 7.79 -13.57
C LYS A 90 -11.63 7.55 -14.12
N LEU A 91 -10.63 8.33 -13.71
CA LEU A 91 -9.22 8.12 -14.12
C LEU A 91 -8.68 6.75 -13.70
N PHE A 92 -9.24 6.15 -12.65
CA PHE A 92 -8.96 4.75 -12.33
C PHE A 92 -9.39 3.81 -13.47
N LEU A 93 -10.56 4.04 -14.05
CA LEU A 93 -11.08 3.25 -15.18
C LEU A 93 -10.27 3.47 -16.45
N ASP A 94 -9.75 4.69 -16.68
CA ASP A 94 -8.84 4.96 -17.81
C ASP A 94 -7.53 4.19 -17.68
N TYR A 95 -6.99 4.09 -16.46
CA TYR A 95 -5.82 3.26 -16.21
C TYR A 95 -6.11 1.77 -16.42
N VAL A 96 -7.25 1.28 -15.92
CA VAL A 96 -7.72 -0.11 -16.17
C VAL A 96 -7.94 -0.36 -17.67
N ARG A 97 -8.45 0.61 -18.42
CA ARG A 97 -8.61 0.54 -19.88
C ARG A 97 -7.25 0.32 -20.55
N LEU A 98 -6.23 1.09 -20.20
CA LEU A 98 -4.89 0.92 -20.77
C LEU A 98 -4.25 -0.41 -20.37
N ILE A 99 -4.45 -0.89 -19.13
CA ILE A 99 -4.02 -2.24 -18.72
C ILE A 99 -4.70 -3.31 -19.58
N LYS A 100 -5.99 -3.14 -19.87
CA LYS A 100 -6.75 -4.06 -20.72
C LYS A 100 -6.26 -4.05 -22.17
N GLU A 101 -5.96 -2.88 -22.73
CA GLU A 101 -5.49 -2.74 -24.11
C GLU A 101 -4.05 -3.25 -24.29
N LYS A 102 -3.12 -2.88 -23.40
CA LYS A 102 -1.68 -3.21 -23.54
C LYS A 102 -1.33 -4.60 -22.98
N GLN A 103 -2.09 -5.12 -22.02
CA GLN A 103 -1.83 -6.40 -21.35
C GLN A 103 -0.38 -6.53 -20.79
N PRO A 104 0.11 -5.59 -19.97
CA PRO A 104 1.44 -5.74 -19.36
C PRO A 104 1.53 -7.02 -18.50
N LYS A 105 2.72 -7.62 -18.37
CA LYS A 105 2.90 -8.86 -17.57
C LYS A 105 2.47 -8.68 -16.12
N PHE A 106 2.64 -7.46 -15.59
CA PHE A 106 2.14 -7.08 -14.29
C PHE A 106 1.70 -5.60 -14.26
N PHE A 107 0.92 -5.23 -13.25
CA PHE A 107 0.63 -3.82 -12.95
C PHE A 107 0.71 -3.53 -11.45
N VAL A 108 0.91 -2.25 -11.11
CA VAL A 108 0.78 -1.70 -9.76
C VAL A 108 -0.16 -0.51 -9.76
N ILE A 109 -1.08 -0.50 -8.82
CA ILE A 109 -1.96 0.62 -8.50
C ILE A 109 -1.73 1.01 -7.03
N GLU A 110 -1.32 2.24 -6.78
CA GLU A 110 -1.29 2.84 -5.44
C GLU A 110 -2.55 3.66 -5.19
N ASN A 111 -3.05 3.64 -3.95
CA ASN A 111 -4.13 4.53 -3.52
C ASN A 111 -4.12 4.78 -2.00
N VAL A 112 -4.91 5.75 -1.51
CA VAL A 112 -5.00 6.00 -0.07
C VAL A 112 -5.92 4.98 0.62
N LYS A 113 -5.71 4.81 1.93
CA LYS A 113 -6.52 3.94 2.81
C LYS A 113 -8.05 4.18 2.69
N GLY A 114 -8.50 5.37 2.31
CA GLY A 114 -9.93 5.68 2.17
C GLY A 114 -10.65 4.83 1.12
N ILE A 115 -9.95 4.32 0.09
CA ILE A 115 -10.56 3.51 -0.98
C ILE A 115 -11.14 2.17 -0.46
N ILE A 116 -10.64 1.68 0.67
CA ILE A 116 -11.08 0.43 1.32
C ILE A 116 -11.99 0.69 2.53
N SER A 117 -12.49 1.91 2.68
CA SER A 117 -13.52 2.21 3.68
C SER A 117 -14.85 1.54 3.32
N ASP A 118 -15.72 1.29 4.30
CA ASP A 118 -17.03 0.64 4.10
C ASP A 118 -17.86 1.33 2.99
N LYS A 119 -17.76 2.66 2.88
CA LYS A 119 -18.44 3.46 1.86
C LYS A 119 -17.97 3.15 0.43
N HIS A 120 -16.70 2.79 0.24
CA HIS A 120 -16.06 2.66 -1.08
C HIS A 120 -15.68 1.23 -1.44
N LEU A 121 -15.72 0.31 -0.47
CA LEU A 121 -15.27 -1.08 -0.62
C LEU A 121 -15.93 -1.80 -1.79
N GLN A 122 -17.26 -1.68 -1.95
CA GLN A 122 -17.98 -2.34 -3.05
C GLN A 122 -17.52 -1.85 -4.42
N THR A 123 -17.20 -0.55 -4.55
CA THR A 123 -16.68 0.01 -5.80
C THR A 123 -15.24 -0.42 -6.03
N PHE A 124 -14.42 -0.46 -4.99
CA PHE A 124 -13.06 -1.00 -5.07
C PHE A 124 -13.05 -2.46 -5.53
N LEU A 125 -13.92 -3.31 -4.95
CA LEU A 125 -14.03 -4.72 -5.33
C LEU A 125 -14.51 -4.91 -6.77
N SER A 126 -15.43 -4.06 -7.27
CA SER A 126 -15.86 -4.13 -8.66
C SER A 126 -14.72 -3.82 -9.64
N PHE A 127 -13.84 -2.88 -9.30
CA PHE A 127 -12.63 -2.60 -10.07
C PHE A 127 -11.68 -3.81 -10.14
N LEU A 128 -11.45 -4.48 -9.01
CA LEU A 128 -10.62 -5.69 -8.99
C LEU A 128 -11.21 -6.80 -9.86
N SER A 129 -12.54 -6.94 -9.88
CA SER A 129 -13.23 -7.90 -10.74
C SER A 129 -13.06 -7.59 -12.23
N ILE A 130 -12.98 -6.32 -12.64
CA ILE A 130 -12.68 -5.95 -14.03
C ILE A 130 -11.29 -6.45 -14.41
N LEU A 131 -10.28 -6.18 -13.59
CA LEU A 131 -8.90 -6.60 -13.83
C LEU A 131 -8.77 -8.13 -13.87
N GLU A 132 -9.50 -8.83 -13.02
CA GLU A 132 -9.56 -10.29 -13.02
C GLU A 132 -10.16 -10.89 -14.31
N LYS A 133 -11.28 -10.32 -14.78
CA LYS A 133 -11.93 -10.72 -16.04
C LYS A 133 -11.07 -10.45 -17.26
N VAL A 134 -10.17 -9.48 -17.16
CA VAL A 134 -9.20 -9.11 -18.20
C VAL A 134 -7.99 -10.05 -18.22
N GLY A 135 -7.87 -10.99 -17.28
CA GLY A 135 -6.87 -12.06 -17.31
C GLY A 135 -5.81 -12.00 -16.21
N TYR A 136 -6.00 -11.18 -15.17
CA TYR A 136 -5.03 -11.02 -14.09
C TYR A 136 -5.41 -11.78 -12.82
N ILE A 137 -4.39 -12.24 -12.08
CA ILE A 137 -4.48 -12.55 -10.65
C ILE A 137 -4.13 -11.28 -9.91
N VAL A 138 -5.05 -10.77 -9.09
CA VAL A 138 -4.97 -9.43 -8.49
C VAL A 138 -4.86 -9.51 -6.97
N SER A 139 -3.69 -9.21 -6.45
CA SER A 139 -3.41 -9.12 -5.01
C SER A 139 -3.57 -7.67 -4.54
N TYR A 140 -4.05 -7.45 -3.32
CA TYR A 140 -4.06 -6.12 -2.71
C TYR A 140 -3.68 -6.16 -1.22
N ALA A 141 -3.11 -5.07 -0.70
CA ALA A 141 -2.75 -4.96 0.72
C ALA A 141 -2.73 -3.51 1.20
N LEU A 142 -3.02 -3.31 2.48
CA LEU A 142 -2.80 -2.05 3.19
C LEU A 142 -1.42 -2.09 3.88
N LEU A 143 -0.52 -1.20 3.46
CA LEU A 143 0.84 -1.10 4.01
C LEU A 143 1.03 0.21 4.77
N ASN A 144 1.72 0.18 5.92
CA ASN A 144 2.20 1.40 6.59
C ASN A 144 3.68 1.62 6.26
N ALA A 145 4.05 2.80 5.79
CA ALA A 145 5.43 3.15 5.50
C ALA A 145 6.37 2.97 6.72
N ALA A 146 5.89 3.22 7.94
CA ALA A 146 6.67 3.04 9.16
C ALA A 146 7.24 1.62 9.31
N ASP A 147 6.47 0.60 8.90
CA ASP A 147 6.85 -0.81 8.94
C ASP A 147 8.02 -1.15 7.99
N PHE A 148 8.32 -0.24 7.05
CA PHE A 148 9.40 -0.37 6.05
C PHE A 148 10.54 0.63 6.31
N ARG A 149 10.71 1.04 7.58
CA ARG A 149 11.78 1.95 8.03
C ARG A 149 11.74 3.30 7.31
N ILE A 150 10.54 3.81 7.06
CA ILE A 150 10.30 5.18 6.58
C ILE A 150 9.76 5.97 7.78
N PRO A 151 10.28 7.16 8.10
CA PRO A 151 10.03 7.86 9.37
C PRO A 151 8.67 8.58 9.41
N GLN A 152 7.60 7.87 9.06
CA GLN A 152 6.26 8.42 8.91
C GLN A 152 5.19 7.35 9.02
N ASP A 153 4.11 7.63 9.73
CA ASP A 153 2.84 6.90 9.60
C ASP A 153 2.16 7.28 8.29
N ARG A 154 2.21 6.41 7.29
CA ARG A 154 1.57 6.60 5.97
C ARG A 154 1.01 5.27 5.48
N TYR A 155 -0.31 5.16 5.62
CA TYR A 155 -1.06 4.00 5.15
C TYR A 155 -1.45 4.14 3.68
N ARG A 156 -1.10 3.14 2.87
CA ARG A 156 -1.43 3.07 1.44
C ARG A 156 -1.92 1.68 1.06
N VAL A 157 -2.92 1.67 0.19
CA VAL A 157 -3.41 0.45 -0.45
C VAL A 157 -2.61 0.28 -1.73
N PHE A 158 -2.04 -0.90 -1.89
CA PHE A 158 -1.42 -1.31 -3.15
C PHE A 158 -2.24 -2.45 -3.74
N VAL A 159 -2.47 -2.38 -5.04
CA VAL A 159 -3.00 -3.47 -5.85
C VAL A 159 -1.92 -3.86 -6.84
N VAL A 160 -1.58 -5.14 -6.89
CA VAL A 160 -0.60 -5.70 -7.80
C VAL A 160 -1.25 -6.85 -8.53
N GLY A 161 -1.24 -6.80 -9.86
CA GLY A 161 -1.77 -7.88 -10.68
C GLY A 161 -0.70 -8.48 -11.59
N PHE A 162 -0.79 -9.79 -11.84
CA PHE A 162 0.02 -10.51 -12.82
C PHE A 162 -0.89 -11.25 -13.80
N LEU A 163 -0.50 -11.34 -15.07
CA LEU A 163 -1.24 -12.19 -16.03
C LEU A 163 -1.33 -13.62 -15.50
N LYS A 164 -2.52 -14.22 -15.57
CA LYS A 164 -2.82 -15.57 -15.06
C LYS A 164 -1.84 -16.60 -15.63
N ASP A 165 -1.56 -16.53 -16.92
CA ASP A 165 -0.71 -17.49 -17.64
C ASP A 165 0.76 -17.47 -17.20
N LEU A 166 1.21 -16.43 -16.49
CA LEU A 166 2.57 -16.36 -15.95
C LEU A 166 2.74 -17.24 -14.70
N ASN A 167 1.65 -17.64 -14.04
CA ASN A 167 1.66 -18.45 -12.82
C ASN A 167 2.61 -17.92 -11.71
N CYS A 168 2.74 -16.58 -11.63
CA CYS A 168 3.56 -15.91 -10.63
C CYS A 168 2.95 -16.07 -9.23
N ASN A 169 3.78 -16.44 -8.25
CA ASN A 169 3.39 -16.43 -6.83
C ASN A 169 3.89 -15.13 -6.20
N PHE A 170 3.03 -14.12 -6.12
CA PHE A 170 3.36 -12.81 -5.56
C PHE A 170 2.84 -12.65 -4.13
N HIS A 171 3.72 -12.19 -3.25
CA HIS A 171 3.40 -11.77 -1.89
C HIS A 171 3.83 -10.33 -1.68
N PHE A 172 3.03 -9.56 -0.93
CA PHE A 172 3.45 -8.23 -0.51
C PHE A 172 4.63 -8.32 0.47
N PRO A 173 5.51 -7.30 0.50
CA PRO A 173 6.60 -7.26 1.46
C PRO A 173 6.06 -7.32 2.90
N HIS A 174 6.69 -8.14 3.74
CA HIS A 174 6.37 -8.19 5.16
C HIS A 174 6.97 -7.02 5.93
N PRO A 175 6.31 -6.53 6.99
CA PRO A 175 6.89 -5.56 7.92
C PRO A 175 8.28 -5.97 8.40
N LEU A 176 9.22 -5.02 8.42
CA LEU A 176 10.55 -5.26 8.95
C LEU A 176 10.49 -5.36 10.49
N GLN A 177 11.22 -6.31 11.07
CA GLN A 177 11.20 -6.53 12.53
C GLN A 177 12.02 -5.49 13.32
N ASN A 178 12.70 -4.56 12.65
CA ASN A 178 13.52 -3.55 13.30
C ASN A 178 12.68 -2.39 13.87
N ALA A 179 13.26 -1.64 14.80
CA ALA A 179 12.68 -0.39 15.27
C ALA A 179 12.46 0.61 14.12
N HIS A 180 11.36 1.36 14.20
CA HIS A 180 11.04 2.44 13.26
C HIS A 180 12.15 3.49 13.22
N ILE A 181 12.31 4.14 12.06
CA ILE A 181 13.21 5.30 11.94
C ILE A 181 12.51 6.51 12.54
N THR A 182 13.12 7.14 13.54
CA THR A 182 12.56 8.32 14.18
C THR A 182 12.86 9.59 13.41
N LEU A 183 12.16 10.69 13.73
CA LEU A 183 12.44 12.03 13.22
C LEU A 183 13.90 12.43 13.50
N GLN A 184 14.44 12.13 14.68
CA GLN A 184 15.83 12.42 15.03
C GLN A 184 16.81 11.80 14.04
N LYS A 185 16.57 10.55 13.64
CA LYS A 185 17.44 9.85 12.70
C LYS A 185 17.24 10.32 11.25
N ALA A 186 16.05 10.83 10.93
CA ALA A 186 15.69 11.22 9.56
C ALA A 186 16.14 12.63 9.20
N ILE A 187 16.01 13.58 10.13
CA ILE A 187 16.21 15.01 9.86
C ILE A 187 17.03 15.73 10.94
N GLY A 188 17.49 15.04 11.99
CA GLY A 188 18.19 15.67 13.12
C GLY A 188 19.58 16.22 12.81
N ASP A 189 20.10 15.99 11.60
CA ASP A 189 21.32 16.59 11.05
C ASP A 189 21.06 17.87 10.25
N ILE A 190 19.80 18.20 9.96
CA ILE A 190 19.39 19.46 9.31
C ILE A 190 19.24 20.51 10.41
N ASN A 191 20.33 21.20 10.73
CA ASN A 191 20.39 22.18 11.82
C ASN A 191 20.34 23.64 11.33
N GLU A 192 20.49 23.84 10.03
CA GLU A 192 20.43 25.13 9.37
C GLU A 192 19.01 25.71 9.46
N VAL A 193 18.93 27.05 9.49
CA VAL A 193 17.63 27.74 9.47
C VAL A 193 17.03 27.62 8.07
N PRO A 194 15.77 27.18 7.93
CA PRO A 194 15.12 27.10 6.63
C PRO A 194 14.83 28.50 6.07
N ARG A 195 14.60 28.57 4.77
CA ARG A 195 14.09 29.78 4.13
C ARG A 195 12.57 29.80 4.25
N PHE A 196 12.01 30.96 4.49
CA PHE A 196 10.59 31.12 4.77
C PHE A 196 9.91 31.86 3.63
N TYR A 197 8.79 31.30 3.15
CA TYR A 197 8.00 31.84 2.06
C TYR A 197 6.53 31.92 2.46
N ALA A 198 5.95 33.11 2.30
CA ALA A 198 4.52 33.37 2.44
C ALA A 198 3.75 32.99 1.17
N ASP A 199 2.43 33.07 1.25
CA ASP A 199 1.56 32.84 0.09
C ASP A 199 1.78 33.94 -0.97
N GLY A 200 2.04 33.54 -2.22
CA GLY A 200 2.37 34.44 -3.32
C GLY A 200 3.85 34.81 -3.47
N ASP A 201 4.72 34.40 -2.54
CA ASP A 201 6.16 34.62 -2.70
C ASP A 201 6.74 33.74 -3.82
N THR A 202 7.69 34.29 -4.59
CA THR A 202 8.47 33.52 -5.56
C THR A 202 9.68 32.87 -4.89
N VAL A 203 9.82 31.56 -5.03
CA VAL A 203 10.92 30.80 -4.43
C VAL A 203 12.24 31.05 -5.15
N ASN A 204 13.32 31.24 -4.38
CA ASN A 204 14.67 31.29 -4.91
C ASN A 204 15.20 29.86 -5.12
N GLN A 205 15.49 29.48 -6.35
CA GLN A 205 15.99 28.15 -6.71
C GLN A 205 17.52 27.95 -6.54
N THR A 206 18.21 28.92 -5.93
CA THR A 206 19.62 28.80 -5.52
C THR A 206 19.69 28.29 -4.10
N TYR A 207 20.36 27.16 -3.88
CA TYR A 207 20.41 26.50 -2.58
C TYR A 207 21.82 26.53 -2.00
N GLY A 208 21.90 26.59 -0.67
CA GLY A 208 23.14 26.37 0.07
C GLY A 208 23.38 24.86 0.26
N ARG A 209 23.69 24.45 1.49
CA ARG A 209 23.94 23.05 1.84
C ARG A 209 22.77 22.13 1.49
N TRP A 210 21.54 22.56 1.79
CA TRP A 210 20.33 21.76 1.62
C TRP A 210 19.47 22.26 0.47
N LEU A 211 19.32 21.42 -0.56
CA LEU A 211 18.36 21.65 -1.63
C LEU A 211 16.94 21.73 -1.05
N ASN A 212 16.13 22.70 -1.46
CA ASN A 212 14.70 22.80 -1.10
C ASN A 212 14.42 22.91 0.42
N HIS A 213 15.33 23.49 1.22
CA HIS A 213 15.09 23.70 2.65
C HIS A 213 14.20 24.93 2.91
N ASP A 214 12.98 24.86 2.37
CA ASP A 214 12.01 25.94 2.26
C ASP A 214 10.75 25.61 3.07
N VAL A 215 10.24 26.57 3.84
CA VAL A 215 9.09 26.43 4.76
C VAL A 215 7.99 27.41 4.40
N PHE A 216 6.76 26.90 4.33
CA PHE A 216 5.57 27.73 4.12
C PHE A 216 5.09 28.37 5.43
N THR A 217 4.92 29.69 5.43
CA THR A 217 4.55 30.50 6.60
C THR A 217 3.08 30.91 6.67
N GLY A 218 2.23 30.44 5.75
CA GLY A 218 0.81 30.79 5.75
C GLY A 218 0.06 30.38 7.04
N PRO A 219 -1.13 30.95 7.28
CA PRO A 219 -1.85 30.81 8.55
C PRO A 219 -2.26 29.35 8.85
N PHE A 220 -2.54 29.08 10.13
CA PHE A 220 -3.09 27.80 10.59
C PHE A 220 -4.61 27.93 10.75
N ASP A 221 -5.39 27.17 9.98
CA ASP A 221 -6.85 27.19 10.07
C ASP A 221 -7.38 26.42 11.31
N ALA A 222 -8.66 26.63 11.63
CA ALA A 222 -9.30 25.98 12.77
C ALA A 222 -9.26 24.44 12.71
N LYS A 223 -9.33 23.85 11.50
CA LYS A 223 -9.27 22.40 11.30
C LYS A 223 -7.87 21.87 11.61
N PHE A 224 -6.84 22.59 11.19
CA PHE A 224 -5.45 22.30 11.53
C PHE A 224 -5.25 22.34 13.03
N MET A 225 -5.67 23.45 13.67
CA MET A 225 -5.55 23.70 15.10
C MET A 225 -6.47 22.84 15.98
N SER A 226 -7.36 22.04 15.39
CA SER A 226 -8.25 21.14 16.15
C SER A 226 -7.56 19.90 16.71
N ARG A 227 -6.35 19.58 16.25
CA ARG A 227 -5.59 18.37 16.61
C ARG A 227 -4.13 18.73 16.86
N ASN A 228 -3.42 17.86 17.59
CA ASN A 228 -1.98 18.00 17.73
C ASN A 228 -1.30 17.73 16.38
N ARG A 229 -0.31 18.56 16.03
CA ARG A 229 0.43 18.50 14.75
C ARG A 229 1.93 18.36 14.94
N VAL A 230 2.40 18.22 16.17
CA VAL A 230 3.81 17.98 16.53
C VAL A 230 3.98 16.51 16.94
N ARG A 231 5.03 15.85 16.44
CA ARG A 231 5.57 14.60 16.97
C ARG A 231 6.95 14.86 17.53
N ALA A 232 7.34 14.17 18.59
CA ALA A 232 8.64 14.33 19.22
C ALA A 232 9.75 13.69 18.39
N TRP A 233 11.00 14.08 18.67
CA TRP A 233 12.20 13.58 17.99
C TRP A 233 12.35 12.05 17.98
N ASN A 234 11.85 11.35 19.01
CA ASN A 234 11.90 9.90 19.13
C ASN A 234 10.69 9.17 18.49
N GLU A 235 9.79 9.89 17.82
CA GLU A 235 8.63 9.34 17.12
C GLU A 235 8.84 9.35 15.59
N VAL A 236 7.95 8.67 14.86
CA VAL A 236 7.77 8.87 13.41
C VAL A 236 6.92 10.11 13.14
N SER A 237 7.05 10.71 11.95
CA SER A 237 6.19 11.82 11.53
C SER A 237 4.74 11.40 11.32
N PHE A 238 3.83 12.37 11.36
CA PHE A 238 2.51 12.22 10.72
C PHE A 238 2.66 12.12 9.20
N THR A 239 1.58 11.70 8.51
CA THR A 239 1.57 11.71 7.05
C THR A 239 1.86 13.12 6.49
N ILE A 240 2.90 13.23 5.66
CA ILE A 240 3.22 14.34 4.78
C ILE A 240 2.13 14.43 3.71
N GLN A 241 1.33 15.48 3.80
CA GLN A 241 0.20 15.74 2.92
C GLN A 241 0.62 16.66 1.78
N ALA A 242 -0.09 16.59 0.66
CA ALA A 242 0.16 17.39 -0.55
C ALA A 242 -0.32 18.85 -0.46
N GLN A 243 -0.64 19.34 0.74
CA GLN A 243 -1.08 20.71 0.97
C GLN A 243 -0.20 21.36 2.03
N ALA A 244 0.51 22.42 1.66
CA ALA A 244 1.44 23.12 2.55
C ALA A 244 0.80 23.51 3.88
N LYS A 245 -0.42 24.06 3.85
CA LYS A 245 -1.18 24.45 5.05
C LYS A 245 -1.40 23.31 6.06
N ASN A 246 -1.44 22.06 5.58
CA ASN A 246 -1.65 20.86 6.39
C ASN A 246 -0.35 20.12 6.76
N CYS A 247 0.82 20.66 6.36
CA CYS A 247 2.10 20.08 6.70
C CYS A 247 2.24 19.97 8.23
N PRO A 248 2.72 18.82 8.76
CA PRO A 248 3.01 18.70 10.18
C PRO A 248 4.05 19.70 10.67
N LEU A 249 4.08 19.90 11.99
CA LEU A 249 4.98 20.82 12.67
C LEU A 249 6.27 20.12 13.10
N HIS A 250 7.37 20.87 13.09
CA HIS A 250 8.72 20.39 13.38
C HIS A 250 8.86 19.92 14.85
N PRO A 251 9.61 18.83 15.14
CA PRO A 251 9.81 18.28 16.49
C PRO A 251 10.57 19.19 17.46
N GLN A 252 11.12 20.32 16.99
CA GLN A 252 11.73 21.32 17.87
C GLN A 252 10.71 21.97 18.83
N ALA A 253 9.44 22.03 18.45
CA ALA A 253 8.40 22.61 19.28
C ALA A 253 7.85 21.57 20.27
N PRO A 254 7.38 21.98 21.45
CA PRO A 254 6.65 21.08 22.34
C PRO A 254 5.29 20.67 21.76
N THR A 255 4.77 19.52 22.20
CA THR A 255 3.43 19.05 21.82
C THR A 255 2.36 20.10 22.10
N MET A 256 1.43 20.29 21.15
CA MET A 256 0.34 21.26 21.29
C MET A 256 -0.56 20.91 22.48
N LYS A 257 -1.01 21.92 23.23
CA LYS A 257 -1.83 21.73 24.44
C LYS A 257 -3.29 21.43 24.07
N TYR A 258 -3.87 20.44 24.74
CA TYR A 258 -5.28 20.10 24.63
C TYR A 258 -6.14 21.17 25.32
N ILE A 259 -7.16 21.69 24.61
CA ILE A 259 -8.18 22.57 25.20
C ILE A 259 -9.55 21.91 25.14
N SER A 260 -9.96 21.41 23.97
CA SER A 260 -11.26 20.74 23.78
C SER A 260 -11.19 19.72 22.64
N PRO A 261 -12.25 18.92 22.40
CA PRO A 261 -12.23 17.94 21.30
C PRO A 261 -11.92 18.54 19.92
N HIS A 262 -12.17 19.83 19.70
CA HIS A 262 -11.95 20.52 18.43
C HIS A 262 -10.94 21.68 18.52
N LYS A 263 -10.19 21.80 19.62
CA LYS A 263 -9.23 22.90 19.81
C LYS A 263 -7.94 22.44 20.49
N ARG A 264 -6.83 22.86 19.92
CA ARG A 264 -5.48 22.87 20.50
C ARG A 264 -4.93 24.28 20.45
N ILE A 265 -3.93 24.55 21.28
CA ILE A 265 -3.12 25.76 21.23
C ILE A 265 -1.64 25.39 21.24
N PHE A 266 -0.80 26.30 20.76
CA PHE A 266 0.64 26.22 20.98
C PHE A 266 0.95 26.38 22.47
N ALA A 267 2.04 25.77 22.92
CA ALA A 267 2.47 25.90 24.30
C ALA A 267 2.90 27.36 24.56
N VAL A 268 2.32 27.96 25.59
CA VAL A 268 2.56 29.36 25.97
C VAL A 268 4.04 29.56 26.27
N GLY A 269 4.66 30.56 25.64
CA GLY A 269 6.08 30.89 25.77
C GLY A 269 7.00 30.17 24.77
N TYR A 270 6.48 29.24 23.98
CA TYR A 270 7.23 28.45 23.00
C TYR A 270 6.73 28.65 21.56
N GLU A 271 5.89 29.66 21.31
CA GLU A 271 5.24 29.92 20.01
C GLU A 271 6.26 30.06 18.87
N HIS A 272 7.40 30.68 19.16
CA HIS A 272 8.51 30.89 18.23
C HIS A 272 9.18 29.59 17.73
N LEU A 273 8.95 28.46 18.39
CA LEU A 273 9.47 27.16 17.96
C LEU A 273 8.56 26.46 16.93
N TYR A 274 7.30 26.87 16.80
CA TYR A 274 6.34 26.20 15.92
C TYR A 274 6.51 26.63 14.46
N ARG A 275 7.09 25.74 13.66
CA ARG A 275 7.12 25.85 12.19
C ARG A 275 6.68 24.55 11.53
N ARG A 276 6.24 24.62 10.28
CA ARG A 276 6.06 23.43 9.44
C ARG A 276 7.42 22.79 9.12
N PHE A 277 7.41 21.51 8.76
CA PHE A 277 8.55 20.91 8.07
C PHE A 277 8.85 21.66 6.77
N SER A 278 10.11 21.81 6.44
CA SER A 278 10.56 22.25 5.13
C SER A 278 10.33 21.18 4.06
N ILE A 279 10.40 21.56 2.79
CA ILE A 279 10.27 20.60 1.68
C ILE A 279 11.38 19.53 1.73
N ARG A 280 12.63 19.90 2.04
CA ARG A 280 13.73 18.93 2.23
C ARG A 280 13.48 17.95 3.38
N GLU A 281 13.02 18.44 4.52
CA GLU A 281 12.68 17.57 5.66
C GLU A 281 11.53 16.62 5.28
N CYS A 282 10.48 17.13 4.62
CA CYS A 282 9.40 16.32 4.07
C CYS A 282 9.92 15.26 3.08
N ALA A 283 10.85 15.62 2.19
CA ALA A 283 11.43 14.72 1.20
C ALA A 283 12.22 13.58 1.87
N ARG A 284 13.06 13.88 2.86
CA ARG A 284 13.73 12.86 3.67
C ARG A 284 12.77 11.98 4.45
N ILE A 285 11.71 12.56 5.01
CA ILE A 285 10.67 11.81 5.70
C ILE A 285 9.96 10.85 4.74
N GLN A 286 9.74 11.28 3.49
CA GLN A 286 9.24 10.44 2.40
C GLN A 286 10.31 9.49 1.83
N SER A 287 11.55 9.49 2.33
CA SER A 287 12.68 8.65 1.88
C SER A 287 13.27 8.99 0.49
N PHE A 288 13.08 10.22 -0.01
CA PHE A 288 13.85 10.72 -1.14
C PHE A 288 15.33 10.94 -0.75
N PRO A 289 16.28 10.70 -1.67
CA PRO A 289 17.69 11.02 -1.45
C PRO A 289 17.91 12.53 -1.48
N ASP A 290 18.99 12.99 -0.84
CA ASP A 290 19.32 14.42 -0.76
C ASP A 290 19.66 15.04 -2.12
N SER A 291 20.12 14.22 -3.07
CA SER A 291 20.38 14.62 -4.45
C SER A 291 19.10 14.85 -5.27
N PHE A 292 17.94 14.35 -4.81
CA PHE A 292 16.67 14.56 -5.51
C PHE A 292 16.26 16.01 -5.41
N ARG A 293 16.16 16.71 -6.54
CA ARG A 293 15.89 18.15 -6.59
C ARG A 293 14.46 18.42 -7.01
N PHE A 294 13.79 19.32 -6.29
CA PHE A 294 12.45 19.79 -6.65
C PHE A 294 12.55 21.19 -7.25
N PHE A 295 11.84 21.43 -8.35
CA PHE A 295 11.75 22.70 -9.05
C PHE A 295 10.33 23.22 -8.91
N TYR A 296 10.19 24.43 -8.38
CA TYR A 296 8.91 25.09 -8.17
C TYR A 296 9.13 26.58 -7.99
N ASN A 297 8.15 27.38 -8.40
CA ASN A 297 8.13 28.82 -8.17
C ASN A 297 7.25 29.16 -6.96
N ASP A 298 6.15 28.43 -6.77
CA ASP A 298 5.33 28.47 -5.56
C ASP A 298 5.71 27.30 -4.65
N ILE A 299 6.05 27.62 -3.40
CA ILE A 299 6.39 26.63 -2.38
C ILE A 299 5.30 25.55 -2.20
N GLN A 300 4.02 25.89 -2.43
CA GLN A 300 2.92 24.94 -2.32
C GLN A 300 3.02 23.80 -3.33
N GLU A 301 3.60 24.03 -4.51
CA GLU A 301 3.86 23.00 -5.53
C GLU A 301 4.90 21.99 -5.02
N GLY A 302 5.93 22.46 -4.31
CA GLY A 302 6.92 21.60 -3.67
C GLY A 302 6.31 20.65 -2.63
N TYR A 303 5.43 21.16 -1.76
CA TYR A 303 4.68 20.30 -0.84
C TYR A 303 3.72 19.34 -1.56
N LYS A 304 3.09 19.78 -2.66
CA LYS A 304 2.20 18.96 -3.48
C LYS A 304 2.96 17.77 -4.07
N MET A 305 4.12 18.02 -4.68
CA MET A 305 5.00 16.97 -5.24
C MET A 305 5.38 15.94 -4.18
N VAL A 306 5.99 16.38 -3.08
CA VAL A 306 6.46 15.47 -2.03
C VAL A 306 5.31 14.73 -1.34
N GLY A 307 4.19 15.40 -1.08
CA GLY A 307 3.06 14.83 -0.35
C GLY A 307 2.23 13.82 -1.17
N ASN A 308 2.13 14.01 -2.49
CA ASN A 308 1.46 13.08 -3.39
C ASN A 308 2.30 11.83 -3.67
N ALA A 309 3.63 11.94 -3.64
CA ALA A 309 4.53 10.83 -3.95
C ALA A 309 4.33 9.59 -3.04
N VAL A 310 4.57 8.42 -3.63
CA VAL A 310 4.85 7.19 -2.86
C VAL A 310 6.26 7.30 -2.29
N PRO A 311 6.51 6.93 -1.02
CA PRO A 311 7.88 6.87 -0.49
C PRO A 311 8.77 5.96 -1.37
N PRO A 312 9.91 6.44 -1.91
CA PRO A 312 10.75 5.62 -2.80
C PRO A 312 11.20 4.30 -2.18
N ARG A 313 11.49 4.29 -0.87
CA ARG A 313 11.85 3.06 -0.16
C ARG A 313 10.71 2.05 -0.11
N LEU A 314 9.46 2.49 0.03
CA LEU A 314 8.30 1.58 0.04
C LEU A 314 8.06 1.01 -1.36
N ALA A 315 8.12 1.87 -2.37
CA ALA A 315 8.07 1.47 -3.77
C ALA A 315 9.15 0.43 -4.12
N LYS A 316 10.38 0.61 -3.62
CA LYS A 316 11.47 -0.37 -3.77
C LYS A 316 11.13 -1.73 -3.19
N PHE A 317 10.54 -1.81 -2.00
CA PHE A 317 10.15 -3.10 -1.41
C PHE A 317 9.11 -3.83 -2.28
N ILE A 318 8.14 -3.10 -2.83
CA ILE A 318 7.14 -3.65 -3.73
C ILE A 318 7.80 -4.15 -5.02
N ALA A 319 8.65 -3.32 -5.63
CA ALA A 319 9.39 -3.64 -6.84
C ALA A 319 10.26 -4.91 -6.70
N LEU A 320 10.95 -5.07 -5.57
CA LEU A 320 11.73 -6.27 -5.27
C LEU A 320 10.86 -7.53 -5.17
N ASN A 321 9.69 -7.45 -4.54
CA ASN A 321 8.78 -8.60 -4.45
C ASN A 321 8.17 -8.95 -5.81
N ILE A 322 7.93 -7.96 -6.67
CA ILE A 322 7.52 -8.20 -8.06
C ILE A 322 8.62 -8.94 -8.81
N LYS A 323 9.89 -8.51 -8.71
CA LYS A 323 11.01 -9.24 -9.32
C LYS A 323 11.09 -10.69 -8.83
N ASN A 324 10.95 -10.91 -7.53
CA ASN A 324 10.97 -12.25 -6.94
C ASN A 324 9.83 -13.15 -7.43
N ALA A 325 8.66 -12.57 -7.73
CA ALA A 325 7.54 -13.32 -8.30
C ALA A 325 7.83 -13.82 -9.73
N PHE A 326 8.58 -13.05 -10.52
CA PHE A 326 9.05 -13.49 -11.85
C PHE A 326 10.15 -14.55 -11.79
N THR A 327 11.00 -14.57 -10.75
CA THR A 327 11.98 -15.66 -10.57
C THR A 327 11.36 -16.95 -10.04
N SER A 328 10.14 -16.87 -9.50
CA SER A 328 9.41 -17.98 -8.88
C SER A 328 8.36 -18.62 -9.80
N ILE A 329 8.46 -18.37 -11.12
CA ILE A 329 7.64 -19.04 -12.14
C ILE A 329 7.96 -20.53 -12.07
N HIS A 330 6.97 -21.37 -11.83
CA HIS A 330 7.12 -22.83 -11.85
C HIS A 330 6.27 -23.39 -12.98
N SER A 331 6.78 -24.43 -13.65
CA SER A 331 6.16 -25.05 -14.83
C SER A 331 5.05 -26.06 -14.52
N ALA A 332 4.71 -26.28 -13.25
CA ALA A 332 3.68 -27.24 -12.84
C ALA A 332 2.44 -26.52 -12.29
N GLU A 333 1.26 -27.10 -12.54
CA GLU A 333 0.01 -26.67 -11.90
C GLU A 333 0.20 -26.67 -10.37
N LYS A 334 0.09 -25.49 -9.75
CA LYS A 334 0.25 -25.35 -8.30
C LYS A 334 -1.07 -25.67 -7.62
N GLU A 335 -1.08 -26.74 -6.83
CA GLU A 335 -2.15 -26.97 -5.87
C GLU A 335 -1.93 -26.08 -4.63
N PHE A 336 -2.93 -25.24 -4.35
CA PHE A 336 -2.88 -24.32 -3.23
C PHE A 336 -3.51 -24.91 -1.97
N VAL A 337 -2.95 -24.56 -0.82
CA VAL A 337 -3.39 -24.95 0.51
C VAL A 337 -3.74 -23.69 1.30
N LEU A 338 -4.97 -23.64 1.81
CA LEU A 338 -5.35 -22.69 2.85
C LEU A 338 -4.82 -23.20 4.18
N VAL A 339 -3.88 -22.46 4.77
CA VAL A 339 -3.41 -22.72 6.13
C VAL A 339 -4.29 -21.94 7.09
N GLY A 340 -4.99 -22.64 7.97
CA GLY A 340 -5.99 -22.09 8.87
C GLY A 340 -5.74 -22.48 10.33
N TYR A 341 -6.13 -21.60 11.24
CA TYR A 341 -6.07 -21.85 12.68
C TYR A 341 -7.47 -22.17 13.23
N TYR A 342 -7.54 -23.10 14.19
CA TYR A 342 -8.74 -23.31 15.02
C TYR A 342 -8.44 -23.00 16.49
N LYS A 343 -9.38 -22.38 17.19
CA LYS A 343 -9.18 -21.82 18.54
C LYS A 343 -9.27 -22.86 19.65
N ASP A 344 -10.17 -23.83 19.49
CA ASP A 344 -10.50 -24.86 20.46
C ASP A 344 -11.19 -26.06 19.77
N GLU A 345 -11.34 -27.16 20.50
CA GLU A 345 -12.00 -28.39 20.03
C GLU A 345 -13.46 -28.14 19.61
N LYS A 346 -14.13 -27.18 20.23
CA LYS A 346 -15.50 -26.80 19.84
C LYS A 346 -15.53 -26.25 18.41
N GLN A 347 -14.60 -25.37 18.04
CA GLN A 347 -14.51 -24.86 16.67
C GLN A 347 -14.18 -25.98 15.68
N LEU A 348 -13.23 -26.86 16.01
CA LEU A 348 -12.87 -27.99 15.15
C LEU A 348 -14.09 -28.90 14.90
N HIS A 349 -14.80 -29.27 15.96
CA HIS A 349 -16.01 -30.08 15.87
C HIS A 349 -17.08 -29.42 14.98
N LEU A 350 -17.35 -28.13 15.19
CA LEU A 350 -18.32 -27.40 14.36
C LEU A 350 -17.89 -27.30 12.91
N THR A 351 -16.59 -27.15 12.62
CA THR A 351 -16.06 -27.13 11.25
C THR A 351 -16.28 -28.46 10.55
N LEU A 352 -16.03 -29.58 11.22
CA LEU A 352 -16.27 -30.91 10.66
C LEU A 352 -17.77 -31.21 10.52
N GLN A 353 -18.56 -30.92 11.55
CA GLN A 353 -20.02 -31.14 11.54
C GLN A 353 -20.71 -30.36 10.42
N ASN A 354 -20.34 -29.09 10.22
CA ASN A 354 -20.91 -28.25 9.17
C ASN A 354 -20.21 -28.41 7.81
N LYS A 355 -19.13 -29.19 7.73
CA LYS A 355 -18.22 -29.26 6.56
C LYS A 355 -17.83 -27.88 6.05
N LEU A 356 -17.50 -26.97 6.98
CA LEU A 356 -17.32 -25.55 6.71
C LEU A 356 -16.22 -24.96 7.58
N TYR A 357 -15.19 -24.41 6.94
CA TYR A 357 -14.21 -23.56 7.60
C TYR A 357 -14.45 -22.10 7.24
N TYR A 358 -14.18 -21.19 8.16
CA TYR A 358 -14.37 -19.76 7.96
C TYR A 358 -13.18 -18.96 8.45
N VAL A 359 -12.90 -17.86 7.75
CA VAL A 359 -11.84 -16.90 8.07
C VAL A 359 -12.39 -15.49 7.96
N ARG A 360 -11.85 -14.56 8.75
CA ARG A 360 -12.24 -13.15 8.64
C ARG A 360 -11.93 -12.63 7.24
N SER A 361 -12.84 -11.86 6.66
CA SER A 361 -12.64 -11.15 5.40
C SER A 361 -12.26 -9.68 5.63
N GLY A 362 -11.86 -8.99 4.56
CA GLY A 362 -11.58 -7.56 4.54
C GLY A 362 -10.17 -7.19 5.01
N PHE A 363 -10.01 -5.96 5.53
CA PHE A 363 -8.70 -5.33 5.81
C PHE A 363 -8.31 -5.34 7.28
N ARG A 364 -9.00 -6.14 8.10
CA ARG A 364 -8.71 -6.23 9.54
C ARG A 364 -7.49 -7.13 9.75
N ARG A 365 -6.74 -6.86 10.80
CA ARG A 365 -5.62 -7.71 11.19
C ARG A 365 -6.11 -9.16 11.41
N GLY A 366 -5.45 -10.12 10.76
CA GLY A 366 -5.82 -11.54 10.78
C GLY A 366 -6.95 -11.94 9.83
N ALA A 367 -7.42 -11.03 8.95
CA ALA A 367 -8.25 -11.41 7.82
C ALA A 367 -7.42 -12.07 6.72
N LEU A 368 -7.99 -13.07 6.06
CA LEU A 368 -7.36 -13.72 4.91
C LEU A 368 -7.32 -12.72 3.74
N GLN A 369 -6.12 -12.43 3.23
CA GLN A 369 -5.95 -11.76 1.95
C GLN A 369 -5.84 -12.82 0.86
N MET A 370 -6.92 -13.02 0.10
CA MET A 370 -6.90 -13.91 -1.07
C MET A 370 -6.89 -13.06 -2.34
N PRO A 371 -5.90 -13.23 -3.23
CA PRO A 371 -5.89 -12.54 -4.51
C PRO A 371 -7.14 -12.87 -5.33
N VAL A 372 -7.71 -11.87 -5.99
CA VAL A 372 -8.84 -12.03 -6.90
C VAL A 372 -8.35 -12.76 -8.15
N GLY A 373 -9.05 -13.82 -8.56
CA GLY A 373 -8.67 -14.64 -9.72
C GLY A 373 -7.64 -15.73 -9.42
N MET A 374 -7.19 -15.86 -8.16
CA MET A 374 -6.40 -17.01 -7.72
C MET A 374 -7.26 -18.30 -7.79
N PRO A 375 -6.69 -19.44 -8.21
CA PRO A 375 -7.37 -20.72 -8.08
C PRO A 375 -7.79 -20.99 -6.63
N VAL A 376 -8.97 -21.58 -6.45
CA VAL A 376 -9.46 -21.95 -5.11
C VAL A 376 -8.48 -22.96 -4.51
N PRO A 377 -8.06 -22.80 -3.23
CA PRO A 377 -7.23 -23.79 -2.57
C PRO A 377 -7.89 -25.17 -2.62
N ALA A 378 -7.13 -26.17 -3.07
CA ALA A 378 -7.59 -27.55 -3.13
C ALA A 378 -7.68 -28.17 -1.72
N TYR A 379 -6.87 -27.65 -0.79
CA TYR A 379 -6.72 -28.22 0.55
C TYR A 379 -6.81 -27.18 1.66
N LEU A 380 -7.17 -27.66 2.84
CA LEU A 380 -7.18 -26.91 4.10
C LEU A 380 -6.25 -27.61 5.10
N LEU A 381 -5.16 -26.96 5.48
CA LEU A 381 -4.31 -27.34 6.60
C LEU A 381 -4.78 -26.61 7.86
N LEU A 382 -5.48 -27.31 8.75
CA LEU A 382 -5.91 -26.79 10.03
C LEU A 382 -4.90 -27.10 11.12
N HIS A 383 -4.55 -26.11 11.94
CA HIS A 383 -3.62 -26.31 13.05
C HIS A 383 -4.03 -25.61 14.35
N HIS A 384 -3.61 -26.21 15.46
CA HIS A 384 -3.66 -25.64 16.81
C HIS A 384 -2.57 -26.29 17.67
N LYS A 385 -1.67 -25.48 18.24
CA LYS A 385 -0.49 -25.99 18.97
C LYS A 385 0.29 -26.98 18.11
N LYS A 386 0.36 -28.26 18.52
CA LYS A 386 1.05 -29.34 17.78
C LYS A 386 0.12 -30.13 16.84
N SER A 387 -1.19 -29.96 16.99
CA SER A 387 -2.18 -30.67 16.18
C SER A 387 -2.29 -30.05 14.80
N ARG A 388 -2.29 -30.90 13.78
CA ARG A 388 -2.33 -30.52 12.37
C ARG A 388 -3.17 -31.53 11.61
N PHE A 389 -4.12 -31.03 10.81
CA PHE A 389 -5.05 -31.83 10.05
C PHE A 389 -5.13 -31.30 8.62
N LEU A 390 -5.27 -32.20 7.65
CA LEU A 390 -5.36 -31.83 6.24
C LEU A 390 -6.67 -32.35 5.66
N TYR A 391 -7.44 -31.45 5.03
CA TYR A 391 -8.74 -31.76 4.43
C TYR A 391 -8.79 -31.29 2.99
N LYS A 392 -9.63 -31.94 2.17
CA LYS A 392 -9.90 -31.52 0.79
C LYS A 392 -11.06 -30.52 0.76
N LEU A 393 -10.87 -29.42 0.04
CA LEU A 393 -11.87 -28.38 -0.13
C LEU A 393 -12.72 -28.62 -1.37
N ILE A 394 -13.95 -28.12 -1.35
CA ILE A 394 -14.81 -28.07 -2.52
C ILE A 394 -14.19 -27.05 -3.50
N PRO A 395 -14.03 -27.38 -4.80
CA PRO A 395 -13.45 -26.50 -5.81
C PRO A 395 -14.43 -25.40 -6.24
N LYS A 396 -14.90 -24.61 -5.27
CA LYS A 396 -15.85 -23.52 -5.45
C LYS A 396 -15.30 -22.27 -4.77
N SER A 397 -15.39 -21.12 -5.45
CA SER A 397 -14.97 -19.84 -4.88
C SER A 397 -15.61 -19.59 -3.51
N PRO A 398 -14.85 -19.06 -2.53
CA PRO A 398 -15.36 -18.89 -1.18
C PRO A 398 -16.51 -17.88 -1.15
N SER A 399 -17.55 -18.21 -0.39
CA SER A 399 -18.70 -17.33 -0.19
C SER A 399 -18.44 -16.37 0.96
N CYS A 400 -18.84 -15.10 0.80
CA CYS A 400 -18.90 -14.16 1.91
C CYS A 400 -20.20 -14.37 2.69
N VAL A 401 -20.10 -14.47 4.02
CA VAL A 401 -21.26 -14.64 4.93
C VAL A 401 -21.17 -13.70 6.12
N THR A 402 -22.30 -13.44 6.76
CA THR A 402 -22.36 -12.60 7.97
C THR A 402 -22.07 -13.40 9.24
N ALA A 403 -21.80 -12.69 10.34
CA ALA A 403 -21.74 -13.29 11.67
C ALA A 403 -23.06 -13.97 12.10
N ALA A 404 -24.21 -13.49 11.62
CA ALA A 404 -25.49 -14.10 11.92
C ALA A 404 -25.60 -15.49 11.27
N ASP A 405 -25.17 -15.61 10.01
CA ASP A 405 -25.17 -16.88 9.26
C ASP A 405 -24.28 -17.94 9.94
N LEU A 406 -23.12 -17.54 10.45
CA LEU A 406 -22.22 -18.43 11.19
C LEU A 406 -22.77 -18.77 12.58
N SER A 407 -23.35 -17.81 13.28
CA SER A 407 -23.98 -18.04 14.59
C SER A 407 -25.14 -19.02 14.50
N ALA A 408 -25.93 -18.96 13.41
CA ALA A 408 -27.00 -19.92 13.12
C ALA A 408 -26.48 -21.36 12.94
N LYS A 409 -25.19 -21.53 12.61
CA LYS A 409 -24.50 -22.82 12.52
C LYS A 409 -23.75 -23.22 13.80
N GLY A 410 -23.95 -22.50 14.90
CA GLY A 410 -23.36 -22.76 16.21
C GLY A 410 -21.96 -22.18 16.43
N PHE A 411 -21.39 -21.48 15.43
CA PHE A 411 -20.10 -20.80 15.59
C PHE A 411 -20.23 -19.54 16.48
N SER A 412 -19.09 -19.01 16.93
CA SER A 412 -19.03 -17.78 17.73
C SER A 412 -18.11 -16.74 17.07
N PRO A 413 -18.55 -16.13 15.95
CA PRO A 413 -17.79 -15.09 15.27
C PRO A 413 -17.66 -13.81 16.12
N SER A 414 -16.63 -13.02 15.88
CA SER A 414 -16.28 -11.80 16.64
C SER A 414 -16.09 -10.57 15.75
N GLY A 415 -16.71 -10.58 14.57
CA GLY A 415 -16.52 -9.62 13.47
C GLY A 415 -17.73 -9.70 12.56
N ASN A 416 -17.81 -8.91 11.49
CA ASN A 416 -19.05 -8.73 10.75
C ASN A 416 -19.20 -9.71 9.59
N GLU A 417 -18.12 -9.92 8.82
CA GLU A 417 -18.11 -10.69 7.58
C GLU A 417 -16.95 -11.70 7.55
N TYR A 418 -17.17 -12.81 6.85
CA TYR A 418 -16.26 -13.94 6.78
C TYR A 418 -16.26 -14.57 5.40
N LEU A 419 -15.09 -15.03 4.94
CA LEU A 419 -14.99 -15.96 3.83
C LEU A 419 -15.18 -17.39 4.34
N THR A 420 -15.91 -18.19 3.58
CA THR A 420 -16.20 -19.58 3.92
C THR A 420 -15.69 -20.54 2.86
N PHE A 421 -15.13 -21.65 3.32
CA PHE A 421 -14.56 -22.72 2.50
C PHE A 421 -15.26 -24.03 2.88
N GLY A 422 -15.94 -24.63 1.91
CA GLY A 422 -16.61 -25.91 2.09
C GLY A 422 -15.60 -27.06 2.05
N LEU A 423 -15.75 -28.02 2.95
CA LEU A 423 -14.98 -29.26 2.94
C LEU A 423 -15.72 -30.31 2.09
N GLU A 424 -15.02 -30.98 1.19
CA GLU A 424 -15.61 -32.05 0.37
C GLU A 424 -16.07 -33.21 1.25
N ASN A 425 -15.26 -33.55 2.25
CA ASN A 425 -15.57 -34.52 3.29
C ASN A 425 -14.81 -34.18 4.58
N THR A 426 -15.09 -34.92 5.67
CA THR A 426 -14.45 -34.75 6.98
C THR A 426 -13.32 -35.73 7.23
N LYS A 427 -12.96 -36.53 6.21
CA LYS A 427 -11.87 -37.51 6.32
C LYS A 427 -10.56 -36.77 6.09
N GLU A 428 -9.64 -36.93 7.03
CA GLU A 428 -8.28 -36.44 6.85
C GLU A 428 -7.63 -37.11 5.64
N ILE A 429 -6.86 -36.33 4.89
CA ILE A 429 -6.13 -36.81 3.72
C ILE A 429 -4.63 -36.79 3.99
N HIS A 430 -3.92 -37.65 3.29
CA HIS A 430 -2.47 -37.67 3.27
C HIS A 430 -1.99 -37.37 1.85
N ILE A 431 -1.16 -36.34 1.70
CA ILE A 431 -0.49 -36.03 0.45
C ILE A 431 0.88 -36.71 0.50
N LYS A 432 1.20 -37.45 -0.56
CA LYS A 432 2.50 -38.12 -0.67
C LYS A 432 3.63 -37.10 -0.48
N ASP A 433 4.62 -37.48 0.33
CA ASP A 433 5.81 -36.68 0.64
C ASP A 433 5.53 -35.36 1.38
N LEU A 434 4.35 -35.21 2.00
CA LEU A 434 4.03 -34.10 2.91
C LEU A 434 3.82 -34.61 4.34
N ASN A 435 4.84 -34.45 5.18
CA ASN A 435 4.73 -34.77 6.61
C ASN A 435 4.22 -33.55 7.39
N LEU A 436 2.96 -33.60 7.83
CA LEU A 436 2.36 -32.48 8.57
C LEU A 436 3.15 -32.12 9.83
N GLN A 437 3.73 -33.10 10.54
CA GLN A 437 4.37 -32.86 11.82
C GLN A 437 5.65 -32.02 11.72
N THR A 438 6.28 -32.01 10.55
CA THR A 438 7.53 -31.30 10.29
C THR A 438 7.32 -29.92 9.65
N ILE A 439 6.09 -29.56 9.27
CA ILE A 439 5.78 -28.25 8.69
C ILE A 439 6.06 -27.14 9.72
N GLN A 440 6.87 -26.16 9.34
CA GLN A 440 7.15 -24.99 10.17
C GLN A 440 6.12 -23.90 9.93
N LEU A 441 5.25 -23.66 10.90
CA LEU A 441 4.24 -22.61 10.78
C LEU A 441 4.77 -21.28 11.34
N PRO A 442 4.23 -20.14 10.91
CA PRO A 442 4.57 -18.84 11.48
C PRO A 442 4.46 -18.85 13.01
N ASN A 443 5.45 -18.27 13.70
CA ASN A 443 5.50 -18.24 15.16
C ASN A 443 4.94 -16.93 15.75
N GLY A 444 4.65 -16.95 17.05
CA GLY A 444 4.20 -15.77 17.80
C GLY A 444 2.78 -15.32 17.44
N ARG A 445 2.54 -14.00 17.43
CA ARG A 445 1.19 -13.43 17.22
C ARG A 445 0.60 -13.67 15.82
N ASN A 446 1.43 -14.01 14.84
CA ASN A 446 1.00 -14.25 13.47
C ASN A 446 0.66 -15.72 13.21
N ALA A 447 0.95 -16.63 14.15
CA ALA A 447 0.66 -18.05 14.04
C ALA A 447 -0.82 -18.35 13.80
N THR A 448 -1.72 -17.44 14.20
CA THR A 448 -3.16 -17.64 14.07
C THR A 448 -3.75 -17.02 12.81
N PHE A 449 -2.93 -16.36 11.97
CA PHE A 449 -3.42 -15.67 10.79
C PHE A 449 -3.50 -16.63 9.61
N PRO A 450 -4.67 -16.73 8.96
CA PRO A 450 -4.81 -17.61 7.80
C PRO A 450 -4.05 -17.04 6.60
N TYR A 451 -3.45 -17.92 5.81
CA TYR A 451 -2.78 -17.59 4.55
C TYR A 451 -2.92 -18.72 3.54
N ILE A 452 -2.74 -18.41 2.26
CA ILE A 452 -2.72 -19.41 1.19
C ILE A 452 -1.28 -19.55 0.70
N THR A 453 -0.84 -20.79 0.53
CA THR A 453 0.47 -21.13 -0.01
C THR A 453 0.35 -22.31 -0.98
N ASP A 454 1.38 -22.62 -1.75
CA ASP A 454 1.41 -23.83 -2.57
C ASP A 454 1.98 -25.03 -1.81
N ILE A 455 1.59 -26.25 -2.21
CA ILE A 455 2.07 -27.50 -1.59
C ILE A 455 3.59 -27.59 -1.56
N GLU A 456 4.27 -27.17 -2.63
CA GLU A 456 5.73 -27.22 -2.73
C GLU A 456 6.39 -26.34 -1.67
N THR A 457 5.83 -25.18 -1.38
CA THR A 457 6.30 -24.31 -0.30
C THR A 457 6.13 -24.97 1.06
N LEU A 458 5.00 -25.64 1.32
CA LEU A 458 4.80 -26.43 2.55
C LEU A 458 5.77 -27.62 2.66
N ARG A 459 6.20 -28.19 1.53
CA ARG A 459 7.24 -29.24 1.49
C ARG A 459 8.64 -28.70 1.77
N LYS A 460 8.95 -27.47 1.32
CA LYS A 460 10.29 -26.88 1.38
C LYS A 460 10.69 -26.30 2.73
N GLU A 461 9.77 -26.06 3.66
CA GLU A 461 10.07 -25.62 5.04
C GLU A 461 10.77 -26.71 5.91
N LEU A 462 11.37 -27.71 5.26
CA LEU A 462 12.10 -28.85 5.82
C LEU A 462 13.63 -28.70 5.79
N LYS A 463 14.18 -27.50 5.55
CA LYS A 463 15.64 -27.28 5.60
C LYS A 463 16.04 -26.14 6.51
#